data_AF-A0A7Y0E434-F1
#
_entry.id   AF-A0A7Y0E434-F1
#
_cell.length_a   1.000
_cell.length_b   1.000
_cell.length_c   1.000
_cell.angle_alpha   90.00
_cell.angle_beta   90.00
_cell.angle_gamma   90.00
#
_symmetry.space_group_name_H-M   'P 1'
#
loop_
_entity.id
_entity.type
_entity.pdbx_description
1 polymer ?
#
loop_
_entity_poly.entity_id
_entity_poly.type
_entity_poly.pdbx_seq_one_letter_code
_entity_poly.pdbx_strand_id
1 'polypeptide(L)'
;MTGPTLTVVDTLATEPPDRRRNLYRSDLADISLKGRVTADRFIEGTPAQICLPVVPVRREPDMAMARETEYLQGESVRVYDRANGWAWVQSQRDLYTGYIDERALAQDQPLPTHRVSVRSSHLYPAPDVKRFATSALSFGSRVTVVDRQNRWSRIADGQWIYSEHLMPVGTYESDAVSVAQRFLEAPYLWGGRSNQGLDCSAMVQFALEACGVPCPRDTDMQEREVGYPLSVSHADLQRGDLVFWPGHVGMMVNETHAIHANATDMAVRIWPLDRMEDHIRRVENLEIRSIRRLR
;
A
#
# COMPACT_ATOMS: atom_id res chain seq x y z
N MET A 1 51.24 37.65 -13.78
CA MET A 1 50.13 36.92 -14.43
C MET A 1 49.84 35.68 -13.60
N THR A 2 48.94 35.81 -12.65
CA THR A 2 48.48 34.73 -11.76
C THR A 2 47.30 34.03 -12.45
N GLY A 3 47.50 32.77 -12.84
CA GLY A 3 46.47 31.95 -13.48
C GLY A 3 45.29 31.69 -12.53
N PRO A 4 44.07 31.50 -13.06
CA PRO A 4 42.90 31.33 -12.23
C PRO A 4 42.90 29.93 -11.60
N THR A 5 42.75 29.90 -10.28
CA THR A 5 42.43 28.70 -9.51
C THR A 5 41.07 28.19 -9.96
N LEU A 6 41.03 27.02 -10.58
CA LEU A 6 39.80 26.26 -10.83
C LEU A 6 39.23 25.82 -9.49
N THR A 7 38.21 26.54 -9.03
CA THR A 7 37.37 26.11 -7.91
C THR A 7 36.63 24.86 -8.36
N VAL A 8 37.00 23.72 -7.78
CA VAL A 8 36.27 22.46 -7.90
C VAL A 8 34.84 22.75 -7.43
N VAL A 9 33.90 22.60 -8.35
CA VAL A 9 32.47 22.68 -8.04
C VAL A 9 32.17 21.50 -7.12
N ASP A 10 31.90 21.81 -5.87
CA ASP A 10 31.43 20.87 -4.87
C ASP A 10 30.13 20.24 -5.41
N THR A 11 30.24 19.01 -5.92
CA THR A 11 29.08 18.20 -6.28
C THR A 11 28.39 17.86 -4.97
N LEU A 12 27.39 18.67 -4.60
CA LEU A 12 26.42 18.34 -3.57
C LEU A 12 25.95 16.91 -3.85
N ALA A 13 26.42 15.96 -3.06
CA ALA A 13 26.01 14.57 -3.17
C ALA A 13 24.50 14.54 -2.91
N THR A 14 23.72 14.39 -3.97
CA THR A 14 22.28 14.18 -3.88
C THR A 14 22.04 12.98 -2.98
N GLU A 15 21.21 13.13 -1.95
CA GLU A 15 20.86 12.01 -1.08
C GLU A 15 20.48 10.77 -1.92
N PRO A 16 20.92 9.57 -1.49
CA PRO A 16 20.61 8.37 -2.25
C PRO A 16 19.08 8.18 -2.33
N PRO A 17 18.56 7.67 -3.45
CA PRO A 17 17.11 7.44 -3.60
C PRO A 17 16.57 6.52 -2.50
N ASP A 18 15.36 6.79 -2.00
CA ASP A 18 14.74 5.98 -0.94
C ASP A 18 14.58 4.52 -1.37
N ARG A 19 15.27 3.61 -0.68
CA ARG A 19 15.29 2.17 -0.98
C ARG A 19 13.91 1.52 -0.96
N ARG A 20 12.96 2.06 -0.19
CA ARG A 20 11.59 1.55 -0.15
C ARG A 20 10.90 1.66 -1.50
N ARG A 21 11.31 2.57 -2.38
CA ARG A 21 10.76 2.71 -3.75
C ARG A 21 11.78 2.53 -4.88
N ASN A 22 13.05 2.39 -4.55
CA ASN A 22 14.14 2.31 -5.53
C ASN A 22 14.95 1.04 -5.28
N LEU A 23 14.99 0.15 -6.28
CA LEU A 23 15.67 -1.13 -6.17
C LEU A 23 17.17 -1.02 -6.45
N TYR A 24 17.97 -0.98 -5.40
CA TYR A 24 19.42 -1.07 -5.52
C TYR A 24 20.12 -1.70 -4.30
N ARG A 25 21.12 -2.51 -4.59
CA ARG A 25 22.17 -3.04 -3.71
C ARG A 25 23.53 -2.77 -4.39
N SER A 26 24.63 -3.07 -3.71
CA SER A 26 25.96 -2.94 -4.30
C SER A 26 26.17 -3.86 -5.51
N ASP A 27 25.54 -5.03 -5.53
CA ASP A 27 25.69 -6.01 -6.60
C ASP A 27 24.70 -5.80 -7.76
N LEU A 28 23.51 -5.25 -7.49
CA LEU A 28 22.41 -5.18 -8.45
C LEU A 28 21.56 -3.93 -8.24
N ALA A 29 21.26 -3.21 -9.31
CA ALA A 29 20.29 -2.12 -9.32
C ALA A 29 19.35 -2.18 -10.52
N ASP A 30 18.19 -1.55 -10.40
CA ASP A 30 17.32 -1.27 -11.54
C ASP A 30 18.00 -0.33 -12.54
N ILE A 31 17.84 -0.62 -13.84
CA ILE A 31 18.46 0.12 -14.94
C ILE A 31 18.14 1.62 -14.95
N SER A 32 16.97 2.03 -14.44
CA SER A 32 16.58 3.44 -14.33
C SER A 32 17.41 4.22 -13.31
N LEU A 33 18.14 3.55 -12.42
CA LEU A 33 19.01 4.16 -11.42
C LEU A 33 20.46 4.33 -11.90
N LYS A 34 20.76 3.97 -13.15
CA LYS A 34 22.10 4.11 -13.72
C LYS A 34 22.56 5.57 -13.68
N GLY A 35 23.72 5.81 -13.08
CA GLY A 35 24.27 7.16 -12.86
C GLY A 35 23.73 7.89 -11.61
N ARG A 36 22.72 7.33 -10.93
CA ARG A 36 22.20 7.83 -9.64
C ARG A 36 22.66 7.01 -8.44
N VAL A 37 22.99 5.74 -8.66
CA VAL A 37 23.53 4.82 -7.64
C VAL A 37 24.72 4.05 -8.22
N THR A 38 25.52 3.45 -7.35
CA THR A 38 26.61 2.53 -7.72
C THR A 38 26.16 1.10 -7.50
N ALA A 39 26.28 0.27 -8.54
CA ALA A 39 26.05 -1.17 -8.48
C ALA A 39 26.91 -1.89 -9.54
N ASP A 40 27.28 -3.15 -9.28
CA ASP A 40 28.08 -3.96 -10.21
C ASP A 40 27.36 -4.21 -11.54
N ARG A 41 26.04 -4.41 -11.49
CA ARG A 41 25.18 -4.59 -12.67
C ARG A 41 23.86 -3.83 -12.53
N PHE A 42 23.35 -3.42 -13.69
CA PHE A 42 22.06 -2.76 -13.85
C PHE A 42 21.18 -3.60 -14.77
N ILE A 43 19.96 -3.93 -14.32
CA ILE A 43 19.05 -4.78 -15.09
C ILE A 43 17.67 -4.16 -15.18
N GLU A 44 16.90 -4.64 -16.15
CA GLU A 44 15.45 -4.45 -16.17
C GLU A 44 14.76 -5.62 -15.47
N GLY A 45 13.88 -5.32 -14.50
CA GLY A 45 13.12 -6.36 -13.80
C GLY A 45 12.14 -7.12 -14.71
N THR A 46 11.96 -8.41 -14.45
CA THR A 46 11.04 -9.26 -15.22
C THR A 46 9.61 -9.17 -14.66
N PRO A 47 8.56 -9.07 -15.48
CA PRO A 47 7.19 -8.96 -15.01
C PRO A 47 6.71 -10.28 -14.36
N ALA A 48 5.93 -10.15 -13.28
CA ALA A 48 5.22 -11.26 -12.64
C ALA A 48 3.95 -10.75 -11.94
N GLN A 49 3.09 -11.67 -11.50
CA GLN A 49 1.93 -11.37 -10.67
C GLN A 49 1.94 -12.16 -9.36
N ILE A 50 1.36 -11.58 -8.32
CA ILE A 50 1.18 -12.25 -7.04
C ILE A 50 0.04 -13.27 -7.14
N CYS A 51 0.30 -14.54 -6.83
CA CYS A 51 -0.68 -15.63 -6.93
C CYS A 51 -1.23 -16.10 -5.58
N LEU A 52 -0.68 -15.63 -4.46
CA LEU A 52 -1.18 -15.94 -3.12
C LEU A 52 -2.04 -14.79 -2.57
N PRO A 53 -3.05 -15.06 -1.71
CA PRO A 53 -3.98 -14.05 -1.22
C PRO A 53 -3.31 -12.84 -0.54
N VAL A 54 -2.32 -13.11 0.32
CA VAL A 54 -1.58 -12.13 1.12
C VAL A 54 -0.14 -12.58 1.22
N VAL A 55 0.80 -11.69 0.89
CA VAL A 55 2.25 -12.00 0.85
C VAL A 55 3.01 -10.93 1.62
N PRO A 56 3.59 -11.25 2.79
CA PRO A 56 4.39 -10.30 3.54
C PRO A 56 5.67 -9.93 2.79
N VAL A 57 5.95 -8.63 2.72
CA VAL A 57 7.16 -8.05 2.13
C VAL A 57 8.12 -7.68 3.26
N ARG A 58 9.39 -8.05 3.09
CA ARG A 58 10.44 -7.83 4.09
C ARG A 58 11.59 -7.07 3.50
N ARG A 59 12.33 -6.38 4.37
CA ARG A 59 13.53 -5.63 3.98
C ARG A 59 14.67 -6.53 3.52
N GLU A 60 14.78 -7.71 4.11
CA GLU A 60 15.82 -8.70 3.87
C GLU A 60 15.17 -10.09 3.69
N PRO A 61 15.83 -11.04 3.00
CA PRO A 61 15.32 -12.39 2.76
C PRO A 61 15.46 -13.29 4.00
N ASP A 62 14.88 -12.85 5.11
CA ASP A 62 14.90 -13.53 6.40
C ASP A 62 13.49 -13.58 6.98
N MET A 63 13.04 -14.77 7.36
CA MET A 63 11.72 -15.00 7.95
C MET A 63 11.56 -14.31 9.31
N ALA A 64 12.66 -14.05 10.03
CA ALA A 64 12.65 -13.34 11.30
C ALA A 64 12.46 -11.83 11.14
N MET A 65 12.66 -11.28 9.93
CA MET A 65 12.44 -9.86 9.68
C MET A 65 10.96 -9.50 9.77
N ALA A 66 10.72 -8.34 10.37
CA ALA A 66 9.39 -7.76 10.43
C ALA A 66 8.84 -7.54 9.01
N ARG A 67 7.52 -7.69 8.90
CA ARG A 67 6.79 -7.26 7.71
C ARG A 67 6.84 -5.74 7.61
N GLU A 68 7.19 -5.23 6.45
CA GLU A 68 7.10 -3.81 6.13
C GLU A 68 5.76 -3.47 5.43
N THR A 69 5.32 -4.34 4.52
CA THR A 69 4.02 -4.23 3.84
C THR A 69 3.52 -5.62 3.41
N GLU A 70 2.36 -5.70 2.76
CA GLU A 70 1.86 -6.91 2.12
C GLU A 70 1.60 -6.63 0.65
N TYR A 71 1.88 -7.61 -0.22
CA TYR A 71 1.29 -7.67 -1.55
C TYR A 71 0.09 -8.60 -1.56
N LEU A 72 -0.85 -8.32 -2.45
CA LEU A 72 -2.12 -9.02 -2.56
C LEU A 72 -2.24 -9.75 -3.88
N GLN A 73 -3.04 -10.82 -3.89
CA GLN A 73 -3.32 -11.58 -5.10
C GLN A 73 -3.70 -10.68 -6.30
N GLY A 74 -3.11 -10.99 -7.44
CA GLY A 74 -3.30 -10.31 -8.72
C GLY A 74 -2.57 -8.97 -8.85
N GLU A 75 -1.82 -8.53 -7.83
CA GLU A 75 -0.96 -7.36 -8.00
C GLU A 75 0.24 -7.68 -8.90
N SER A 76 0.56 -6.73 -9.79
CA SER A 76 1.70 -6.84 -10.68
C SER A 76 2.97 -6.37 -9.99
N VAL A 77 4.05 -7.12 -10.19
CA VAL A 77 5.38 -6.81 -9.67
C VAL A 77 6.44 -6.99 -10.75
N ARG A 78 7.62 -6.40 -10.54
CA ARG A 78 8.83 -6.70 -11.30
C ARG A 78 9.81 -7.45 -10.40
N VAL A 79 10.40 -8.52 -10.92
CA VAL A 79 11.34 -9.40 -10.21
C VAL A 79 12.76 -9.14 -10.70
N TYR A 80 13.67 -8.91 -9.77
CA TYR A 80 15.05 -8.49 -10.06
C TYR A 80 16.07 -9.55 -9.68
N ASP A 81 15.81 -10.27 -8.61
CA ASP A 81 16.71 -11.30 -8.12
C ASP A 81 15.92 -12.46 -7.54
N ARG A 82 16.50 -13.66 -7.62
CA ARG A 82 15.96 -14.88 -7.04
C ARG A 82 17.10 -15.68 -6.42
N ALA A 83 16.97 -15.98 -5.13
CA ALA A 83 17.94 -16.80 -4.42
C ALA A 83 17.29 -17.46 -3.20
N ASN A 84 17.59 -18.74 -2.99
CA ASN A 84 17.26 -19.47 -1.76
C ASN A 84 15.76 -19.40 -1.36
N GLY A 85 14.84 -19.50 -2.32
CA GLY A 85 13.40 -19.42 -2.02
C GLY A 85 12.82 -18.00 -1.96
N TRP A 86 13.66 -16.97 -2.13
CA TRP A 86 13.25 -15.57 -2.10
C TRP A 86 13.31 -14.93 -3.47
N ALA A 87 12.39 -14.00 -3.69
CA ALA A 87 12.44 -13.07 -4.80
C ALA A 87 12.55 -11.63 -4.29
N TRP A 88 13.48 -10.87 -4.86
CA TRP A 88 13.57 -9.43 -4.63
C TRP A 88 12.81 -8.70 -5.72
N VAL A 89 11.80 -7.93 -5.31
CA VAL A 89 10.76 -7.43 -6.21
C VAL A 89 10.42 -5.96 -5.96
N GLN A 90 9.78 -5.36 -6.94
CA GLN A 90 9.16 -4.03 -6.84
C GLN A 90 7.70 -4.10 -7.28
N SER A 91 6.82 -3.53 -6.46
CA SER A 91 5.41 -3.33 -6.76
C SER A 91 5.22 -2.38 -7.93
N GLN A 92 4.37 -2.74 -8.90
CA GLN A 92 3.96 -1.80 -9.96
C GLN A 92 2.83 -0.86 -9.54
N ARG A 93 2.29 -1.01 -8.32
CA ARG A 93 1.21 -0.20 -7.77
C ARG A 93 1.74 1.09 -7.15
N ASP A 94 2.74 0.97 -6.28
CA ASP A 94 3.27 2.06 -5.44
C ASP A 94 4.80 2.10 -5.39
N LEU A 95 5.46 1.32 -6.26
CA LEU A 95 6.92 1.15 -6.33
C LEU A 95 7.55 0.55 -5.08
N TYR A 96 6.77 0.11 -4.08
CA TYR A 96 7.34 -0.44 -2.85
C TYR A 96 8.21 -1.66 -3.16
N THR A 97 9.41 -1.73 -2.60
CA THR A 97 10.39 -2.78 -2.87
C THR A 97 10.56 -3.71 -1.66
N GLY A 98 11.01 -4.95 -1.91
CA GLY A 98 11.39 -5.84 -0.83
C GLY A 98 11.49 -7.30 -1.26
N TYR A 99 11.69 -8.16 -0.28
CA TYR A 99 11.80 -9.61 -0.46
C TYR A 99 10.49 -10.29 -0.11
N ILE A 100 10.12 -11.26 -0.95
CA ILE A 100 8.95 -12.13 -0.77
C ILE A 100 9.34 -13.58 -1.02
N ASP A 101 8.52 -14.51 -0.53
CA ASP A 101 8.62 -15.93 -0.89
C ASP A 101 8.39 -16.10 -2.40
N GLU A 102 9.32 -16.73 -3.11
CA GLU A 102 9.25 -16.81 -4.57
C GLU A 102 8.05 -17.63 -5.08
N ARG A 103 7.48 -18.51 -4.24
CA ARG A 103 6.29 -19.30 -4.57
C ARG A 103 5.04 -18.43 -4.71
N ALA A 104 5.10 -17.18 -4.25
CA ALA A 104 4.04 -16.20 -4.42
C ALA A 104 3.97 -15.62 -5.83
N LEU A 105 4.91 -15.94 -6.73
CA LEU A 105 4.99 -15.37 -8.06
C LEU A 105 4.46 -16.33 -9.12
N ALA A 106 3.51 -15.87 -9.91
CA ALA A 106 3.09 -16.52 -11.15
C ALA A 106 3.53 -15.69 -12.37
N GLN A 107 3.99 -16.40 -13.40
CA GLN A 107 4.30 -15.84 -14.72
C GLN A 107 3.11 -16.03 -15.66
N ASP A 108 3.08 -15.23 -16.73
CA ASP A 108 2.15 -15.36 -17.85
C ASP A 108 0.67 -15.40 -17.45
N GLN A 109 0.33 -14.75 -16.33
CA GLN A 109 -1.04 -14.62 -15.88
C GLN A 109 -1.77 -13.55 -16.68
N PRO A 110 -3.06 -13.76 -17.03
CA PRO A 110 -3.84 -12.76 -17.71
C PRO A 110 -3.96 -11.50 -16.84
N LEU A 111 -3.97 -10.33 -17.48
CA LEU A 111 -4.10 -9.06 -16.75
C LEU A 111 -5.42 -9.00 -15.98
N PRO A 112 -5.42 -8.54 -14.71
CA PRO A 112 -6.64 -8.43 -13.94
C PRO A 112 -7.65 -7.49 -14.56
N THR A 113 -8.90 -7.92 -14.59
CA THR A 113 -10.03 -7.14 -15.10
C THR A 113 -10.83 -6.49 -13.97
N HIS A 114 -10.77 -7.05 -12.76
CA HIS A 114 -11.54 -6.60 -11.60
C HIS A 114 -10.67 -6.55 -10.34
N ARG A 115 -11.12 -5.77 -9.36
CA ARG A 115 -10.63 -5.76 -7.99
C ARG A 115 -11.75 -6.07 -7.01
N VAL A 116 -11.41 -6.60 -5.85
CA VAL A 116 -12.33 -6.73 -4.72
C VAL A 116 -12.60 -5.34 -4.12
N SER A 117 -13.86 -4.94 -4.05
CA SER A 117 -14.31 -3.61 -3.57
C SER A 117 -14.92 -3.61 -2.17
N VAL A 118 -15.14 -4.79 -1.58
CA VAL A 118 -15.56 -4.96 -0.18
C VAL A 118 -14.36 -5.31 0.70
N ARG A 119 -14.49 -5.17 2.02
CA ARG A 119 -13.38 -5.42 2.98
C ARG A 119 -12.73 -6.79 2.78
N SER A 120 -13.54 -7.82 2.56
CA SER A 120 -13.08 -9.16 2.20
C SER A 120 -14.15 -9.92 1.43
N SER A 121 -13.71 -10.79 0.52
CA SER A 121 -14.56 -11.71 -0.24
C SER A 121 -13.95 -13.11 -0.19
N HIS A 122 -14.66 -14.10 -0.74
CA HIS A 122 -14.26 -15.50 -0.71
C HIS A 122 -14.24 -16.08 -2.12
N LEU A 123 -13.29 -16.99 -2.35
CA LEU A 123 -13.24 -17.84 -3.52
C LEU A 123 -13.91 -19.18 -3.23
N TYR A 124 -14.67 -19.68 -4.19
CA TYR A 124 -15.40 -20.94 -4.11
C TYR A 124 -15.06 -21.85 -5.29
N PRO A 125 -15.12 -23.18 -5.12
CA PRO A 125 -14.89 -24.11 -6.23
C PRO A 125 -16.07 -24.16 -7.22
N ALA A 126 -17.24 -23.66 -6.83
CA ALA A 126 -18.45 -23.59 -7.65
C ALA A 126 -19.31 -22.37 -7.21
N PRO A 127 -20.23 -21.87 -8.05
CA PRO A 127 -21.04 -20.69 -7.76
C PRO A 127 -22.20 -21.00 -6.79
N ASP A 128 -21.84 -21.45 -5.59
CA ASP A 128 -22.76 -21.90 -4.54
C ASP A 128 -22.18 -21.56 -3.17
N VAL A 129 -22.92 -20.73 -2.42
CA VAL A 129 -22.52 -20.22 -1.10
C VAL A 129 -22.39 -21.34 -0.05
N LYS A 130 -23.01 -22.50 -0.29
CA LYS A 130 -22.90 -23.66 0.62
C LYS A 130 -21.61 -24.46 0.41
N ARG A 131 -20.82 -24.14 -0.61
CA ARG A 131 -19.50 -24.77 -0.83
C ARG A 131 -18.48 -24.18 0.14
N PHE A 132 -17.54 -25.01 0.55
CA PHE A 132 -16.45 -24.55 1.39
C PHE A 132 -15.61 -23.51 0.63
N ALA A 133 -15.46 -22.32 1.21
CA ALA A 133 -14.61 -21.28 0.66
C ALA A 133 -13.16 -21.76 0.68
N THR A 134 -12.51 -21.73 -0.48
CA THR A 134 -11.13 -22.21 -0.66
C THR A 134 -10.09 -21.19 -0.22
N SER A 135 -10.45 -19.90 -0.27
CA SER A 135 -9.57 -18.80 0.11
C SER A 135 -10.39 -17.54 0.36
N ALA A 136 -9.81 -16.59 1.10
CA ALA A 136 -10.36 -15.26 1.28
C ALA A 136 -9.47 -14.23 0.57
N LEU A 137 -10.09 -13.31 -0.17
CA LEU A 137 -9.43 -12.18 -0.81
C LEU A 137 -9.67 -10.91 0.00
N SER A 138 -8.67 -10.03 0.00
CA SER A 138 -8.70 -8.75 0.70
C SER A 138 -9.25 -7.66 -0.22
N PHE A 139 -9.71 -6.56 0.37
CA PHE A 139 -9.96 -5.33 -0.40
C PHE A 139 -8.75 -5.00 -1.29
N GLY A 140 -9.00 -4.66 -2.55
CA GLY A 140 -7.95 -4.33 -3.51
C GLY A 140 -7.27 -5.53 -4.18
N SER A 141 -7.45 -6.77 -3.70
CA SER A 141 -7.03 -7.97 -4.43
C SER A 141 -7.62 -7.96 -5.84
N ARG A 142 -6.82 -8.36 -6.83
CA ARG A 142 -7.18 -8.28 -8.24
C ARG A 142 -7.39 -9.67 -8.82
N VAL A 143 -8.35 -9.77 -9.75
CA VAL A 143 -8.70 -11.03 -10.42
C VAL A 143 -9.03 -10.79 -11.89
N THR A 144 -8.85 -11.83 -12.69
CA THR A 144 -9.29 -11.85 -14.10
C THR A 144 -10.58 -12.62 -14.19
N VAL A 145 -11.71 -11.91 -14.32
CA VAL A 145 -13.02 -12.53 -14.58
C VAL A 145 -13.07 -13.00 -16.03
N VAL A 146 -13.40 -14.28 -16.23
CA VAL A 146 -13.48 -14.93 -17.55
C VAL A 146 -14.90 -15.36 -17.93
N ASP A 147 -15.80 -15.47 -16.95
CA ASP A 147 -17.20 -15.85 -17.17
C ASP A 147 -18.08 -15.31 -16.04
N ARG A 148 -19.40 -15.23 -16.26
CA ARG A 148 -20.39 -14.83 -15.26
C ARG A 148 -21.61 -15.74 -15.31
N GLN A 149 -22.05 -16.20 -14.14
CA GLN A 149 -23.27 -17.00 -13.96
C GLN A 149 -24.09 -16.43 -12.80
N ASN A 150 -25.29 -15.93 -13.10
CA ASN A 150 -26.15 -15.28 -12.11
C ASN A 150 -25.39 -14.19 -11.32
N ARG A 151 -25.27 -14.35 -9.99
CA ARG A 151 -24.57 -13.43 -9.08
C ARG A 151 -23.10 -13.81 -8.84
N TRP A 152 -22.52 -14.64 -9.70
CA TRP A 152 -21.16 -15.16 -9.54
C TRP A 152 -20.31 -14.87 -10.78
N SER A 153 -19.04 -14.55 -10.54
CA SER A 153 -18.02 -14.39 -11.56
C SER A 153 -17.03 -15.53 -11.43
N ARG A 154 -16.77 -16.25 -12.53
CA ARG A 154 -15.66 -17.22 -12.61
C ARG A 154 -14.39 -16.46 -12.96
N ILE A 155 -13.30 -16.74 -12.25
CA ILE A 155 -11.99 -16.15 -12.49
C ILE A 155 -11.08 -17.11 -13.26
N ALA A 156 -9.95 -16.61 -13.76
CA ALA A 156 -9.08 -17.34 -14.69
C ALA A 156 -8.54 -18.69 -14.15
N ASP A 157 -8.40 -18.84 -12.83
CA ASP A 157 -8.02 -20.10 -12.18
C ASP A 157 -9.18 -21.10 -12.03
N GLY A 158 -10.38 -20.75 -12.50
CA GLY A 158 -11.59 -21.58 -12.46
C GLY A 158 -12.44 -21.40 -11.19
N GLN A 159 -11.95 -20.69 -10.19
CA GLN A 159 -12.70 -20.41 -8.96
C GLN A 159 -13.79 -19.35 -9.19
N TRP A 160 -14.70 -19.26 -8.23
CA TRP A 160 -15.87 -18.39 -8.27
C TRP A 160 -15.86 -17.39 -7.14
N ILE A 161 -16.25 -16.16 -7.45
CA ILE A 161 -16.39 -15.06 -6.49
C ILE A 161 -17.75 -14.38 -6.71
N TYR A 162 -18.35 -13.93 -5.62
CA TYR A 162 -19.61 -13.21 -5.66
C TYR A 162 -19.46 -11.88 -6.43
N SER A 163 -20.27 -11.66 -7.47
CA SER A 163 -20.03 -10.61 -8.46
C SER A 163 -20.12 -9.19 -7.90
N GLU A 164 -21.01 -8.92 -6.93
CA GLU A 164 -21.16 -7.57 -6.36
C GLU A 164 -20.02 -7.19 -5.41
N HIS A 165 -19.15 -8.14 -5.05
CA HIS A 165 -17.91 -7.85 -4.32
C HIS A 165 -16.79 -7.36 -5.23
N LEU A 166 -17.01 -7.33 -6.54
CA LEU A 166 -16.03 -6.94 -7.54
C LEU A 166 -16.39 -5.59 -8.16
N MET A 167 -15.35 -4.82 -8.47
CA MET A 167 -15.44 -3.63 -9.30
C MET A 167 -14.41 -3.72 -10.43
N PRO A 168 -14.72 -3.30 -11.67
CA PRO A 168 -13.73 -3.27 -12.75
C PRO A 168 -12.49 -2.44 -12.36
N VAL A 169 -11.32 -2.89 -12.79
CA VAL A 169 -10.09 -2.09 -12.66
C VAL A 169 -10.26 -0.80 -13.49
N GLY A 170 -9.86 0.34 -12.93
CA GLY A 170 -10.02 1.65 -13.55
C GLY A 170 -11.37 2.33 -13.30
N THR A 171 -12.32 1.66 -12.64
CA THR A 171 -13.51 2.34 -12.07
C THR A 171 -13.18 2.86 -10.68
N TYR A 172 -13.59 4.08 -10.36
CA TYR A 172 -13.27 4.73 -9.09
C TYR A 172 -14.53 5.09 -8.31
N GLU A 173 -14.39 5.08 -6.99
CA GLU A 173 -15.40 5.56 -6.06
C GLU A 173 -15.22 7.07 -5.83
N SER A 174 -16.26 7.75 -5.33
CA SER A 174 -16.24 9.21 -5.19
C SER A 174 -15.86 9.72 -3.79
N ASP A 175 -15.80 8.84 -2.79
CA ASP A 175 -15.59 9.25 -1.40
C ASP A 175 -14.63 8.30 -0.66
N ALA A 176 -13.39 8.75 -0.50
CA ALA A 176 -12.33 8.00 0.16
C ALA A 176 -12.69 7.70 1.63
N VAL A 177 -13.42 8.60 2.30
CA VAL A 177 -13.82 8.38 3.69
C VAL A 177 -14.84 7.25 3.79
N SER A 178 -15.80 7.16 2.86
CA SER A 178 -16.73 6.01 2.80
C SER A 178 -15.98 4.70 2.60
N VAL A 179 -14.90 4.69 1.81
CA VAL A 179 -14.03 3.52 1.65
C VAL A 179 -13.28 3.20 2.94
N ALA A 180 -12.68 4.20 3.60
CA ALA A 180 -12.01 4.03 4.88
C ALA A 180 -12.96 3.44 5.95
N GLN A 181 -14.22 3.90 5.99
CA GLN A 181 -15.24 3.42 6.91
C GLN A 181 -15.59 1.93 6.72
N ARG A 182 -15.32 1.32 5.56
CA ARG A 182 -15.47 -0.14 5.36
C ARG A 182 -14.51 -0.96 6.22
N PHE A 183 -13.45 -0.34 6.72
CA PHE A 183 -12.46 -0.98 7.58
C PHE A 183 -12.73 -0.76 9.06
N LEU A 184 -13.80 -0.07 9.46
CA LEU A 184 -14.18 0.05 10.87
C LEU A 184 -14.17 -1.31 11.56
N GLU A 185 -13.61 -1.36 12.76
CA GLU A 185 -13.41 -2.58 13.55
C GLU A 185 -12.40 -3.60 12.98
N ALA A 186 -11.77 -3.34 11.84
CA ALA A 186 -10.69 -4.20 11.37
C ALA A 186 -9.51 -4.15 12.35
N PRO A 187 -8.86 -5.29 12.66
CA PRO A 187 -7.71 -5.31 13.57
C PRO A 187 -6.56 -4.45 13.04
N TYR A 188 -5.89 -3.76 13.96
CA TYR A 188 -4.62 -3.12 13.65
C TYR A 188 -3.54 -4.19 13.48
N LEU A 189 -2.76 -4.08 12.40
CA LEU A 189 -1.67 -5.00 12.12
C LEU A 189 -0.50 -4.22 11.51
N TRP A 190 0.64 -4.18 12.20
CA TRP A 190 1.85 -3.49 11.70
C TRP A 190 2.29 -4.05 10.34
N GLY A 191 2.48 -3.16 9.36
CA GLY A 191 2.78 -3.53 7.97
C GLY A 191 1.62 -4.21 7.24
N GLY A 192 0.48 -4.41 7.89
CA GLY A 192 -0.67 -5.13 7.35
C GLY A 192 -1.39 -4.33 6.28
N ARG A 193 -1.89 -5.03 5.26
CA ARG A 193 -2.69 -4.45 4.16
C ARG A 193 -3.70 -5.49 3.68
N SER A 194 -4.35 -6.21 4.59
CA SER A 194 -5.21 -7.34 4.23
C SER A 194 -6.41 -7.50 5.15
N ASN A 195 -7.25 -8.49 4.85
CA ASN A 195 -8.38 -8.89 5.68
C ASN A 195 -7.98 -9.46 7.06
N GLN A 196 -6.70 -9.79 7.26
CA GLN A 196 -6.13 -10.20 8.56
C GLN A 196 -5.90 -8.99 9.49
N GLY A 197 -5.80 -7.79 8.91
CA GLY A 197 -5.59 -6.54 9.61
C GLY A 197 -4.81 -5.54 8.74
N LEU A 198 -4.86 -4.27 9.13
CA LEU A 198 -4.16 -3.19 8.43
C LEU A 198 -3.61 -2.14 9.38
N ASP A 199 -2.58 -1.43 8.96
CA ASP A 199 -2.06 -0.27 9.68
C ASP A 199 -2.65 1.05 9.18
N CYS A 200 -2.23 2.15 9.82
CA CYS A 200 -2.77 3.48 9.61
C CYS A 200 -2.61 3.95 8.17
N SER A 201 -1.41 3.81 7.60
CA SER A 201 -1.12 4.24 6.25
C SER A 201 -1.72 3.33 5.19
N ALA A 202 -1.85 2.01 5.43
CA ALA A 202 -2.57 1.10 4.54
C ALA A 202 -4.06 1.46 4.40
N MET A 203 -4.72 1.88 5.49
CA MET A 203 -6.11 2.32 5.47
C MET A 203 -6.30 3.52 4.55
N VAL A 204 -5.47 4.55 4.72
CA VAL A 204 -5.48 5.75 3.88
C VAL A 204 -5.14 5.39 2.43
N GLN A 205 -4.14 4.53 2.22
CA GLN A 205 -3.73 4.10 0.88
C GLN A 205 -4.88 3.43 0.12
N PHE A 206 -5.59 2.49 0.76
CA PHE A 206 -6.76 1.85 0.15
C PHE A 206 -7.90 2.81 -0.15
N ALA A 207 -8.19 3.71 0.79
CA ALA A 207 -9.24 4.72 0.64
C ALA A 207 -9.00 5.62 -0.57
N LEU A 208 -7.78 6.14 -0.71
CA LEU A 208 -7.41 7.06 -1.78
C LEU A 208 -7.34 6.37 -3.14
N GLU A 209 -6.72 5.19 -3.22
CA GLU A 209 -6.59 4.47 -4.49
C GLU A 209 -7.93 3.96 -5.03
N ALA A 210 -8.87 3.59 -4.14
CA ALA A 210 -10.23 3.25 -4.55
C ALA A 210 -10.94 4.42 -5.24
N CYS A 211 -10.54 5.65 -4.92
CA CYS A 211 -10.98 6.90 -5.53
C CYS A 211 -10.04 7.42 -6.63
N GLY A 212 -9.07 6.62 -7.08
CA GLY A 212 -8.18 6.96 -8.19
C GLY A 212 -7.08 7.94 -7.84
N VAL A 213 -6.83 8.18 -6.55
CA VAL A 213 -5.72 9.02 -6.08
C VAL A 213 -4.54 8.12 -5.71
N PRO A 214 -3.40 8.18 -6.44
CA PRO A 214 -2.20 7.44 -6.07
C PRO A 214 -1.71 7.82 -4.68
N CYS A 215 -1.36 6.83 -3.87
CA CYS A 215 -0.94 7.04 -2.50
C CYS A 215 0.25 6.13 -2.17
N PRO A 216 1.37 6.68 -1.66
CA PRO A 216 2.50 5.85 -1.24
C PRO A 216 2.15 5.05 0.03
N ARG A 217 2.91 3.98 0.29
CA ARG A 217 2.60 3.03 1.36
C ARG A 217 2.79 3.57 2.77
N ASP A 218 3.83 4.38 2.97
CA ASP A 218 4.28 4.77 4.30
C ASP A 218 3.83 6.18 4.68
N THR A 219 3.49 6.35 5.94
CA THR A 219 3.00 7.62 6.51
C THR A 219 3.89 8.81 6.16
N ASP A 220 5.20 8.67 6.25
CA ASP A 220 6.14 9.77 5.98
C ASP A 220 6.13 10.17 4.50
N MET A 221 5.94 9.21 3.59
CA MET A 221 5.77 9.50 2.16
C MET A 221 4.39 10.12 1.89
N GLN A 222 3.33 9.60 2.53
CA GLN A 222 1.98 10.13 2.39
C GLN A 222 1.92 11.60 2.80
N GLU A 223 2.52 11.92 3.94
CA GLU A 223 2.60 13.29 4.44
C GLU A 223 3.32 14.24 3.45
N ARG A 224 4.42 13.79 2.84
CA ARG A 224 5.19 14.60 1.90
C ARG A 224 4.48 14.79 0.56
N GLU A 225 3.79 13.76 0.07
CA GLU A 225 3.42 13.65 -1.35
C GLU A 225 1.92 13.76 -1.61
N VAL A 226 1.07 13.42 -0.64
CA VAL A 226 -0.39 13.38 -0.84
C VAL A 226 -1.02 14.71 -0.47
N GLY A 227 -1.88 15.23 -1.34
CA GLY A 227 -2.61 16.48 -1.10
C GLY A 227 -1.70 17.71 -0.99
N TYR A 228 -2.26 18.82 -0.55
CA TYR A 228 -1.53 20.05 -0.23
C TYR A 228 -1.61 20.36 1.27
N PRO A 229 -0.58 20.99 1.85
CA PRO A 229 -0.55 21.30 3.27
C PRO A 229 -1.59 22.36 3.64
N LEU A 230 -2.21 22.19 4.82
CA LEU A 230 -3.04 23.17 5.47
C LEU A 230 -2.36 23.69 6.74
N SER A 231 -2.84 24.84 7.22
CA SER A 231 -2.58 25.27 8.60
C SER A 231 -3.07 24.20 9.57
N VAL A 232 -2.32 23.95 10.64
CA VAL A 232 -2.70 22.98 11.69
C VAL A 232 -3.84 23.49 12.58
N SER A 233 -4.41 24.66 12.26
CA SER A 233 -5.61 25.18 12.91
C SER A 233 -6.86 24.34 12.57
N HIS A 234 -7.66 23.99 13.58
CA HIS A 234 -8.92 23.25 13.42
C HIS A 234 -10.03 23.99 12.67
N ALA A 235 -9.88 25.30 12.44
CA ALA A 235 -10.94 26.18 11.95
C ALA A 235 -11.52 25.77 10.58
N ASP A 236 -10.80 24.97 9.80
CA ASP A 236 -11.17 24.62 8.43
C ASP A 236 -11.17 23.13 8.15
N LEU A 237 -11.06 22.25 9.15
CA LEU A 237 -10.99 20.81 8.91
C LEU A 237 -12.26 20.27 8.26
N GLN A 238 -12.11 19.42 7.25
CA GLN A 238 -13.23 18.85 6.51
C GLN A 238 -13.05 17.35 6.28
N ARG A 239 -14.15 16.69 5.90
CA ARG A 239 -14.16 15.29 5.48
C ARG A 239 -13.10 15.04 4.40
N GLY A 240 -12.24 14.05 4.64
CA GLY A 240 -11.17 13.63 3.73
C GLY A 240 -9.80 14.27 3.98
N ASP A 241 -9.70 15.26 4.88
CA ASP A 241 -8.39 15.76 5.29
C ASP A 241 -7.59 14.67 6.02
N LEU A 242 -6.29 14.61 5.73
CA LEU A 242 -5.37 13.69 6.38
C LEU A 242 -4.66 14.42 7.52
N VAL A 243 -4.61 13.79 8.69
CA VAL A 243 -3.97 14.33 9.90
C VAL A 243 -2.77 13.46 10.23
N PHE A 244 -1.59 14.08 10.31
CA PHE A 244 -0.32 13.38 10.51
C PHE A 244 0.36 13.80 11.80
N TRP A 245 0.96 12.82 12.48
CA TRP A 245 1.95 13.02 13.53
C TRP A 245 3.10 12.02 13.33
N PRO A 246 4.23 12.14 14.06
CA PRO A 246 5.38 11.26 13.81
C PRO A 246 5.00 9.78 13.87
N GLY A 247 5.10 9.10 12.72
CA GLY A 247 4.81 7.67 12.59
C GLY A 247 3.35 7.29 12.31
N HIS A 248 2.40 8.23 12.28
CA HIS A 248 0.97 7.90 12.14
C HIS A 248 0.17 8.85 11.25
N VAL A 249 -0.93 8.33 10.70
CA VAL A 249 -1.91 9.08 9.92
C VAL A 249 -3.35 8.72 10.31
N GLY A 250 -4.22 9.73 10.36
CA GLY A 250 -5.67 9.59 10.38
C GLY A 250 -6.33 10.33 9.21
N MET A 251 -7.62 10.07 9.00
CA MET A 251 -8.43 10.74 7.98
C MET A 251 -9.69 11.33 8.63
N MET A 252 -9.92 12.63 8.45
CA MET A 252 -11.10 13.32 8.97
C MET A 252 -12.37 12.73 8.32
N VAL A 253 -13.34 12.32 9.14
CA VAL A 253 -14.65 11.85 8.65
C VAL A 253 -15.68 12.97 8.57
N ASN A 254 -15.46 14.02 9.37
CA ASN A 254 -16.17 15.30 9.43
C ASN A 254 -15.23 16.30 10.13
N GLU A 255 -15.72 17.48 10.49
CA GLU A 255 -14.96 18.59 11.07
C GLU A 255 -14.33 18.28 12.45
N THR A 256 -14.84 17.28 13.16
CA THR A 256 -14.52 17.02 14.57
C THR A 256 -14.07 15.59 14.87
N HIS A 257 -14.10 14.69 13.88
CA HIS A 257 -13.80 13.27 14.07
C HIS A 257 -12.85 12.77 12.98
N ALA A 258 -11.94 11.88 13.36
CA ALA A 258 -11.02 11.22 12.46
C ALA A 258 -11.11 9.70 12.60
N ILE A 259 -11.06 8.99 11.47
CA ILE A 259 -10.86 7.55 11.40
C ILE A 259 -9.35 7.25 11.33
N HIS A 260 -8.89 6.25 12.07
CA HIS A 260 -7.51 5.74 11.98
C HIS A 260 -7.44 4.27 12.42
N ALA A 261 -6.48 3.52 11.87
CA ALA A 261 -6.07 2.22 12.43
C ALA A 261 -5.00 2.48 13.49
N ASN A 262 -5.17 2.01 14.72
CA ASN A 262 -4.25 2.36 15.81
C ASN A 262 -3.91 1.17 16.73
N ALA A 263 -2.72 1.23 17.32
CA ALA A 263 -2.21 0.20 18.24
C ALA A 263 -2.74 0.34 19.68
N THR A 264 -3.41 1.45 20.01
CA THR A 264 -4.01 1.68 21.34
C THR A 264 -5.27 0.83 21.53
N ASP A 265 -6.19 0.90 20.57
CA ASP A 265 -7.42 0.11 20.51
C ASP A 265 -7.21 -1.21 19.73
N MET A 266 -6.02 -1.42 19.15
CA MET A 266 -5.67 -2.55 18.28
C MET A 266 -6.67 -2.75 17.12
N ALA A 267 -7.25 -1.66 16.61
CA ALA A 267 -8.30 -1.69 15.59
C ALA A 267 -8.43 -0.36 14.83
N VAL A 268 -9.22 -0.37 13.75
CA VAL A 268 -9.71 0.84 13.08
C VAL A 268 -10.87 1.45 13.86
N ARG A 269 -10.73 2.73 14.20
CA ARG A 269 -11.65 3.46 15.07
C ARG A 269 -11.91 4.87 14.53
N ILE A 270 -13.08 5.41 14.84
CA ILE A 270 -13.35 6.84 14.74
C ILE A 270 -13.23 7.43 16.13
N TRP A 271 -12.34 8.40 16.28
CA TRP A 271 -12.21 9.18 17.51
C TRP A 271 -12.60 10.64 17.25
N PRO A 272 -13.17 11.33 18.25
CA PRO A 272 -13.13 12.78 18.31
C PRO A 272 -11.68 13.29 18.19
N LEU A 273 -11.47 14.37 17.43
CA LEU A 273 -10.13 14.90 17.17
C LEU A 273 -9.47 15.43 18.46
N ASP A 274 -10.24 16.06 19.34
CA ASP A 274 -9.76 16.53 20.66
C ASP A 274 -9.25 15.38 21.53
N ARG A 275 -9.96 14.24 21.55
CA ARG A 275 -9.50 13.00 22.19
C ARG A 275 -8.20 12.50 21.55
N MET A 276 -8.11 12.52 20.23
CA MET A 276 -6.92 12.08 19.49
C MET A 276 -5.71 12.95 19.87
N GLU A 277 -5.85 14.27 19.87
CA GLU A 277 -4.79 15.19 20.30
C GLU A 277 -4.37 14.98 21.76
N ASP A 278 -5.34 14.84 22.66
CA ASP A 278 -5.06 14.58 24.07
C ASP A 278 -4.30 13.26 24.24
N HIS A 279 -4.63 12.23 23.46
CA HIS A 279 -3.90 10.96 23.46
C HIS A 279 -2.48 11.12 22.94
N ILE A 280 -2.31 11.73 21.76
CA ILE A 280 -1.01 11.99 21.14
C ILE A 280 -0.09 12.75 22.11
N ARG A 281 -0.62 13.78 22.78
CA ARG A 281 0.15 14.58 23.73
C ARG A 281 0.50 13.83 25.01
N ARG A 282 -0.47 13.16 25.64
CA ARG A 282 -0.29 12.59 26.98
C ARG A 282 0.31 11.19 27.00
N VAL A 283 0.08 10.40 25.96
CA VAL A 283 0.50 9.00 25.88
C VAL A 283 1.71 8.84 24.97
N GLU A 284 1.69 9.47 23.80
CA GLU A 284 2.78 9.35 22.82
C GLU A 284 3.87 10.42 23.01
N ASN A 285 3.57 11.48 23.76
CA ASN A 285 4.43 12.66 23.93
C ASN A 285 4.83 13.30 22.58
N LEU A 286 3.84 13.41 21.69
CA LEU A 286 3.94 13.98 20.36
C LEU A 286 2.89 15.08 20.16
N GLU A 287 2.83 15.64 18.96
CA GLU A 287 1.80 16.56 18.52
C GLU A 287 1.45 16.31 17.04
N ILE A 288 0.26 16.78 16.63
CA ILE A 288 -0.09 16.82 15.20
C ILE A 288 0.94 17.70 14.50
N ARG A 289 1.61 17.11 13.51
CA ARG A 289 2.69 17.75 12.76
C ARG A 289 2.17 18.45 11.52
N SER A 290 1.22 17.83 10.82
CA SER A 290 0.71 18.40 9.58
C SER A 290 -0.69 17.91 9.23
N ILE A 291 -1.36 18.71 8.42
CA ILE A 291 -2.67 18.39 7.84
C ILE A 291 -2.55 18.54 6.33
N ARG A 292 -3.09 17.57 5.58
CA ARG A 292 -3.06 17.56 4.12
C ARG A 292 -4.46 17.42 3.55
N ARG A 293 -4.80 18.21 2.53
CA ARG A 293 -6.09 18.17 1.84
C ARG A 293 -5.93 17.70 0.39
N LEU A 294 -6.83 16.81 -0.03
CA LEU A 294 -6.93 16.38 -1.44
C LEU A 294 -7.45 17.54 -2.31
N ARG A 295 -7.02 17.60 -3.57
CA ARG A 295 -7.49 18.62 -4.53
C ARG A 295 -8.85 18.27 -5.11
#